data_AF-A0A2H0WZZ1-F1
#
_entry.id   AF-A0A2H0WZZ1-F1
#
_cell.length_a   1.000
_cell.length_b   1.000
_cell.length_c   1.000
_cell.angle_alpha   90.00
_cell.angle_beta   90.00
_cell.angle_gamma   90.00
#
_symmetry.space_group_name_H-M   'P 1'
#
loop_
_entity.id
_entity.type
_entity.pdbx_description
1 polymer ?
#
loop_
_entity_poly.entity_id
_entity_poly.type
_entity_poly.pdbx_seq_one_letter_code
_entity_poly.pdbx_strand_id
1 'polypeptide(L)'
;ADSQRWLISYLTLPLYLFTIFGAYKMSKVVDKFLLVSAWFWVPLFALITTALLYRPRYLVFIVPYLLLYATFAFPAKTKHRLMMLTVLSIWPLRFIYQSYFTPLTMPLIQADQDYVSGWAAGNGVKEISDWLVKRARVVGTDLDVYTEGTFGLLPHGVELYTSERSKKLRLTGIYPVIDIPPLAVKQKSEENKETYFILNNTQIVSLPPNSEEILSYKKADDSYIRLYRIFP
;
A
#
# COMPACT_ATOMS: atom_id res chain seq x y z
N ALA A 1 2.57 5.34 20.93
CA ALA A 1 1.25 4.68 21.11
C ALA A 1 0.83 3.87 19.88
N ASP A 2 1.13 4.35 18.67
CA ASP A 2 0.62 3.72 17.43
C ASP A 2 1.25 2.37 17.08
N SER A 3 2.56 2.18 17.32
CA SER A 3 3.24 0.91 17.01
C SER A 3 2.71 -0.30 17.80
N GLN A 4 2.36 -0.10 19.07
CA GLN A 4 1.79 -1.18 19.89
C GLN A 4 0.37 -1.52 19.47
N ARG A 5 -0.46 -0.50 19.19
CA ARG A 5 -1.80 -0.71 18.62
C ARG A 5 -1.73 -1.43 17.29
N TRP A 6 -0.80 -1.03 16.42
CA TRP A 6 -0.52 -1.70 15.16
C TRP A 6 -0.18 -3.18 15.36
N LEU A 7 0.75 -3.47 16.27
CA LEU A 7 1.18 -4.85 16.53
C LEU A 7 0.05 -5.72 17.12
N ILE A 8 -0.72 -5.19 18.07
CA ILE A 8 -1.85 -5.89 18.68
C ILE A 8 -2.95 -6.17 17.64
N SER A 9 -3.24 -5.20 16.77
CA SER A 9 -4.27 -5.36 15.74
C SER A 9 -3.93 -6.48 14.75
N TYR A 10 -2.66 -6.63 14.36
CA TYR A 10 -2.26 -7.67 13.41
C TYR A 10 -1.90 -9.02 14.04
N LEU A 11 -1.27 -9.04 15.22
CA LEU A 11 -1.03 -10.29 15.93
C LEU A 11 -2.31 -10.85 16.55
N THR A 12 -3.32 -10.03 16.81
CA THR A 12 -4.45 -10.28 17.73
C THR A 12 -4.03 -10.32 19.19
N LEU A 13 -4.93 -9.92 20.09
CA LEU A 13 -4.67 -9.90 21.53
C LEU A 13 -4.27 -11.28 22.09
N PRO A 14 -4.92 -12.40 21.74
CA PRO A 14 -4.50 -13.71 22.23
C PRO A 14 -3.05 -14.01 21.88
N LEU A 15 -2.66 -13.91 20.60
CA LEU A 15 -1.29 -14.24 20.17
C LEU A 15 -0.25 -13.31 20.80
N TYR A 16 -0.60 -12.04 21.03
CA TYR A 16 0.24 -11.12 21.77
C TYR A 16 0.46 -11.58 23.22
N LEU A 17 -0.58 -12.04 23.92
CA LEU A 17 -0.44 -12.62 25.27
C LEU A 17 0.37 -13.92 25.26
N PHE A 18 0.17 -14.79 24.26
CA PHE A 18 0.99 -15.99 24.07
C PHE A 18 2.46 -15.64 23.87
N THR A 19 2.75 -14.56 23.14
CA THR A 19 4.11 -14.05 22.92
C THR A 19 4.76 -13.62 24.24
N ILE A 20 4.06 -12.84 25.07
CA ILE A 20 4.58 -12.39 26.39
C ILE A 20 4.81 -13.58 27.31
N PHE A 21 3.82 -14.47 27.45
CA PHE A 21 3.94 -15.65 28.32
C PHE A 21 5.01 -16.62 27.82
N GLY A 22 5.14 -16.75 26.50
CA GLY A 22 6.12 -17.57 25.84
C GLY A 22 7.54 -17.04 26.04
N ALA A 23 7.74 -15.72 25.95
CA ALA A 23 9.00 -15.07 26.31
C ALA A 23 9.36 -15.30 27.78
N TYR A 24 8.40 -15.19 28.69
CA TYR A 24 8.60 -15.51 30.11
C TYR A 24 9.05 -16.96 30.32
N LYS A 25 8.37 -17.94 29.70
CA LYS A 25 8.78 -19.35 29.78
C LYS A 25 10.16 -19.59 29.15
N MET A 26 10.41 -18.98 28.00
CA MET A 26 11.67 -19.11 27.28
C MET A 26 12.84 -18.52 28.07
N SER A 27 12.62 -17.47 28.88
CA SER A 27 13.65 -16.89 29.76
C SER A 27 14.24 -17.88 30.77
N LYS A 28 13.57 -19.02 31.02
CA LYS A 28 14.08 -20.13 31.84
C LYS A 28 15.08 -21.03 31.09
N VAL A 29 15.18 -20.87 29.78
CA VAL A 29 16.09 -21.57 28.86
C VAL A 29 17.00 -20.52 28.22
N VAL A 30 18.03 -20.14 28.98
CA VAL A 30 18.83 -18.91 28.77
C VAL A 30 19.47 -18.85 27.37
N ASP A 31 20.05 -19.96 26.92
CA ASP A 31 20.70 -20.10 25.61
C ASP A 31 19.75 -19.75 24.46
N LYS A 32 18.56 -20.35 24.44
CA LYS A 32 17.56 -20.09 23.39
C LYS A 32 17.00 -18.69 23.51
N PHE A 33 16.72 -18.24 24.73
CA PHE A 33 16.20 -16.90 24.99
C PHE A 33 17.15 -15.81 24.50
N LEU A 34 18.44 -15.92 24.81
CA LEU A 34 19.46 -14.97 24.36
C LEU A 34 19.59 -14.96 22.85
N LEU A 35 19.57 -16.13 22.19
CA LEU A 35 19.61 -16.21 20.73
C LEU A 35 18.40 -15.48 20.12
N VAL A 36 17.17 -15.86 20.45
CA VAL A 36 15.97 -15.21 19.88
C VAL A 36 15.89 -13.73 20.25
N SER A 37 16.31 -13.37 21.47
CA SER A 37 16.38 -11.97 21.91
C SER A 37 17.38 -11.15 21.10
N ALA A 38 18.55 -11.69 20.79
CA ALA A 38 19.54 -11.01 19.96
C ALA A 38 18.99 -10.75 18.55
N TRP A 39 18.37 -11.76 17.93
CA TRP A 39 17.77 -11.64 16.60
C TRP A 39 16.55 -10.71 16.56
N PHE A 40 15.83 -10.57 17.67
CA PHE A 40 14.72 -9.61 17.80
C PHE A 40 15.21 -8.18 18.07
N TRP A 41 16.04 -8.00 19.10
CA TRP A 41 16.40 -6.67 19.60
C TRP A 41 17.45 -5.98 18.74
N VAL A 42 18.48 -6.69 18.24
CA VAL A 42 19.56 -6.04 17.48
C VAL A 42 19.02 -5.34 16.22
N PRO A 43 18.23 -5.99 15.35
CA PRO A 43 17.72 -5.31 14.16
C PRO A 43 16.63 -4.28 14.49
N LEU A 44 15.87 -4.48 15.57
CA LEU A 44 14.89 -3.50 16.05
C LEU A 44 15.58 -2.21 16.53
N PHE A 45 16.65 -2.33 17.32
CA PHE A 45 17.44 -1.17 17.73
C PHE A 45 18.06 -0.47 16.54
N ALA A 46 18.65 -1.22 15.59
CA ALA A 46 19.17 -0.65 14.36
C ALA A 46 18.09 0.14 13.61
N LEU A 47 16.89 -0.43 13.41
CA LEU A 47 15.79 0.26 12.75
C LEU A 47 15.42 1.56 13.48
N ILE A 48 15.25 1.51 14.81
CA ILE A 48 14.82 2.65 15.61
C ILE A 48 15.86 3.77 15.58
N THR A 49 17.16 3.46 15.56
CA THR A 49 18.23 4.46 15.56
C THR A 49 18.53 5.03 14.18
N THR A 50 18.31 4.26 13.11
CA THR A 50 18.64 4.70 11.74
C THR A 50 17.45 5.27 10.96
N ALA A 51 16.22 4.99 11.35
CA ALA A 51 15.04 5.39 10.58
C ALA A 51 14.75 6.90 10.70
N LEU A 52 14.98 7.64 9.62
CA LEU A 52 14.62 9.07 9.49
C LEU A 52 13.09 9.30 9.45
N LEU A 53 12.34 8.34 8.90
CA LEU A 53 10.89 8.34 8.84
C LEU A 53 10.40 7.00 9.36
N TYR A 54 9.67 7.02 10.48
CA TYR A 54 9.21 5.81 11.13
C TYR A 54 7.73 5.57 10.83
N ARG A 55 7.40 4.42 10.23
CA ARG A 55 6.02 3.93 10.10
C ARG A 55 5.87 2.58 10.81
N PRO A 56 4.75 2.32 11.53
CA PRO A 56 4.55 1.07 12.26
C PRO A 56 4.75 -0.19 11.43
N ARG A 57 4.37 -0.18 10.15
CA ARG A 57 4.58 -1.29 9.21
C ARG A 57 6.03 -1.73 9.04
N TYR A 58 7.00 -0.87 9.35
CA TYR A 58 8.42 -1.27 9.33
C TYR A 58 8.76 -2.25 10.46
N LEU A 59 7.86 -2.48 11.42
CA LEU A 59 8.01 -3.53 12.42
C LEU A 59 7.62 -4.92 11.95
N VAL A 60 7.06 -5.11 10.74
CA VAL A 60 6.63 -6.43 10.25
C VAL A 60 7.73 -7.50 10.39
N PHE A 61 9.00 -7.15 10.17
CA PHE A 61 10.10 -8.11 10.24
C PHE A 61 10.31 -8.70 11.65
N ILE A 62 9.77 -8.08 12.72
CA ILE A 62 9.91 -8.62 14.07
C ILE A 62 8.90 -9.75 14.35
N VAL A 63 7.84 -9.85 13.55
CA VAL A 63 6.72 -10.78 13.76
C VAL A 63 7.18 -12.25 13.85
N PRO A 64 8.06 -12.77 12.96
CA PRO A 64 8.56 -14.15 13.09
C PRO A 64 9.18 -14.46 14.46
N TYR A 65 9.94 -13.52 15.05
CA TYR A 65 10.56 -13.73 16.36
C TYR A 65 9.53 -13.68 17.50
N LEU A 66 8.50 -12.83 17.37
CA LEU A 66 7.38 -12.84 18.31
C LEU A 66 6.62 -14.17 18.28
N LEU A 67 6.43 -14.74 17.08
CA LEU A 67 5.84 -16.07 16.93
C LEU A 67 6.72 -17.16 17.56
N LEU A 68 8.06 -17.06 17.47
CA LEU A 68 8.97 -17.99 18.16
C LEU A 68 8.77 -17.95 19.67
N TYR A 69 8.67 -16.77 20.29
CA TYR A 69 8.29 -16.67 21.70
C TYR A 69 6.95 -17.33 21.96
N ALA A 70 5.92 -17.03 21.16
CA ALA A 70 4.59 -17.60 21.33
C ALA A 70 4.59 -19.14 21.30
N THR A 71 5.49 -19.80 20.55
CA THR A 71 5.60 -21.27 20.55
C THR A 71 5.98 -21.86 21.91
N PHE A 72 6.74 -21.14 22.74
CA PHE A 72 7.11 -21.60 24.10
C PHE A 72 5.93 -21.55 25.09
N ALA A 73 4.92 -20.73 24.79
CA ALA A 73 3.68 -20.72 25.56
C ALA A 73 2.80 -21.96 25.26
N PHE A 74 2.95 -22.55 24.07
CA PHE A 74 2.16 -23.72 23.66
C PHE A 74 2.55 -24.99 24.43
N PRO A 75 1.59 -25.68 25.06
CA PRO A 75 1.85 -26.98 25.67
C PRO A 75 2.08 -28.03 24.59
N ALA A 76 3.25 -28.67 24.60
CA ALA A 76 3.64 -29.66 23.59
C ALA A 76 2.69 -30.89 23.53
N LYS A 77 2.01 -31.22 24.64
CA LYS A 77 1.16 -32.41 24.78
C LYS A 77 -0.27 -32.07 25.23
N THR A 78 -0.94 -31.13 24.56
CA THR A 78 -2.37 -30.87 24.80
C THR A 78 -3.25 -31.50 23.73
N LYS A 79 -4.31 -32.22 24.15
CA LYS A 79 -5.33 -32.79 23.25
C LYS A 79 -6.08 -31.72 22.44
N HIS A 80 -6.05 -30.47 22.90
CA HIS A 80 -6.75 -29.34 22.29
C HIS A 80 -5.88 -28.52 21.33
N ARG A 81 -4.68 -28.98 20.98
CA ARG A 81 -3.70 -28.19 20.19
C ARG A 81 -4.27 -27.75 18.86
N LEU A 82 -4.92 -28.68 18.13
CA LEU A 82 -5.51 -28.38 16.83
C LEU A 82 -6.63 -27.35 16.93
N MET A 83 -7.48 -27.46 17.96
CA MET A 83 -8.54 -26.48 18.23
C MET A 83 -7.95 -25.10 18.51
N MET A 84 -6.91 -25.00 19.36
CA MET A 84 -6.23 -23.73 19.65
C MET A 84 -5.63 -23.10 18.40
N LEU A 85 -4.92 -23.89 17.58
CA LEU A 85 -4.35 -23.41 16.32
C LEU A 85 -5.45 -22.93 15.37
N THR A 86 -6.54 -23.68 15.26
CA THR A 86 -7.70 -23.28 14.45
C THR A 86 -8.23 -21.93 14.93
N VAL A 87 -8.48 -21.76 16.23
CA VAL A 87 -8.98 -20.49 16.78
C VAL A 87 -8.03 -19.33 16.52
N LEU A 88 -6.72 -19.51 16.70
CA LEU A 88 -5.73 -18.46 16.42
C LEU A 88 -5.62 -18.12 14.93
N SER A 89 -5.89 -19.08 14.04
CA SER A 89 -5.81 -18.88 12.60
C SER A 89 -7.05 -18.27 11.98
N ILE A 90 -8.23 -18.29 12.64
CA ILE A 90 -9.48 -17.73 12.08
C ILE A 90 -9.31 -16.26 11.65
N TRP A 91 -8.72 -15.42 12.51
CA TRP A 91 -8.57 -13.99 12.21
C TRP A 91 -7.57 -13.71 11.08
N PRO A 92 -6.34 -14.27 11.09
CA PRO A 92 -5.42 -14.15 9.96
C PRO A 92 -6.01 -14.68 8.64
N LEU A 93 -6.71 -15.81 8.66
CA LEU A 93 -7.33 -16.38 7.45
C LEU A 93 -8.45 -15.48 6.92
N ARG A 94 -9.28 -14.93 7.81
CA ARG A 94 -10.28 -13.92 7.42
C ARG A 94 -9.63 -12.69 6.80
N PHE A 95 -8.53 -12.20 7.39
CA PHE A 95 -7.80 -11.05 6.85
C PHE A 95 -7.26 -11.36 5.45
N ILE A 96 -6.59 -12.50 5.25
CA ILE A 96 -6.09 -12.95 3.94
C ILE A 96 -7.23 -13.04 2.92
N TYR A 97 -8.36 -13.64 3.30
CA TYR A 97 -9.55 -13.73 2.45
C TYR A 97 -10.03 -12.33 2.03
N GLN A 98 -10.19 -11.41 2.99
CA GLN A 98 -10.64 -10.05 2.69
C GLN A 98 -9.64 -9.26 1.84
N SER A 99 -8.34 -9.42 2.06
CA SER A 99 -7.31 -8.77 1.24
C SER A 99 -7.34 -9.22 -0.21
N TYR A 100 -7.70 -10.49 -0.47
CA TYR A 100 -7.77 -11.02 -1.83
C TYR A 100 -9.09 -10.66 -2.52
N PHE A 101 -10.23 -10.87 -1.85
CA PHE A 101 -11.55 -10.75 -2.49
C PHE A 101 -12.21 -9.38 -2.33
N THR A 102 -11.90 -8.64 -1.26
CA THR A 102 -12.54 -7.36 -0.94
C THR A 102 -11.51 -6.34 -0.42
N PRO A 103 -10.45 -6.01 -1.19
CA PRO A 103 -9.34 -5.20 -0.71
C PRO A 103 -9.76 -3.78 -0.29
N LEU A 104 -10.76 -3.19 -0.94
CA LEU A 104 -11.24 -1.82 -0.65
C LEU A 104 -12.00 -1.70 0.67
N THR A 105 -12.62 -2.78 1.13
CA THR A 105 -13.40 -2.80 2.39
C THR A 105 -12.68 -3.58 3.47
N MET A 106 -11.41 -3.94 3.26
CA MET A 106 -10.67 -4.70 4.27
C MET A 106 -10.42 -3.82 5.51
N PRO A 107 -10.56 -4.38 6.72
CA PRO A 107 -10.44 -3.62 7.95
C PRO A 107 -8.96 -3.33 8.26
N LEU A 108 -8.41 -2.32 7.59
CA LEU A 108 -7.08 -1.79 7.90
C LEU A 108 -7.15 -0.86 9.10
N ILE A 109 -6.09 -0.91 9.89
CA ILE A 109 -5.87 0.15 10.88
C ILE A 109 -5.44 1.43 10.19
N GLN A 110 -5.70 2.57 10.84
CA GLN A 110 -5.48 3.90 10.27
C GLN A 110 -4.07 4.09 9.68
N ALA A 111 -3.03 3.58 10.34
CA ALA A 111 -1.64 3.70 9.86
C ALA A 111 -1.38 3.05 8.49
N ASP A 112 -2.24 2.12 8.06
CA ASP A 112 -2.12 1.38 6.81
C ASP A 112 -3.26 1.69 5.82
N GLN A 113 -4.19 2.60 6.14
CA GLN A 113 -5.24 3.02 5.21
C GLN A 113 -4.69 3.56 3.89
N ASP A 114 -3.46 4.11 3.89
CA ASP A 114 -2.76 4.57 2.69
C ASP A 114 -2.70 3.55 1.54
N TYR A 115 -2.76 2.24 1.83
CA TYR A 115 -2.76 1.18 0.82
C TYR A 115 -4.03 1.09 -0.01
N VAL A 116 -5.15 1.62 0.50
CA VAL A 116 -6.48 1.51 -0.13
C VAL A 116 -7.13 2.86 -0.41
N SER A 117 -6.72 3.91 0.31
CA SER A 117 -7.22 5.29 0.12
C SER A 117 -6.12 6.30 -0.23
N GLY A 118 -4.92 6.13 0.31
CA GLY A 118 -3.86 7.14 0.16
C GLY A 118 -3.13 7.11 -1.19
N TRP A 119 -1.93 7.69 -1.16
CA TRP A 119 -1.05 7.80 -2.32
C TRP A 119 -0.56 6.45 -2.87
N ALA A 120 -0.55 5.42 -2.02
CA ALA A 120 -0.15 4.07 -2.39
C ALA A 120 -1.33 3.21 -2.90
N ALA A 121 -2.55 3.76 -2.94
CA ALA A 121 -3.71 3.06 -3.44
C ALA A 121 -3.55 2.75 -4.93
N GLY A 122 -3.50 1.46 -5.28
CA GLY A 122 -3.36 1.00 -6.65
C GLY A 122 -4.67 0.85 -7.43
N ASN A 123 -5.82 1.04 -6.77
CA ASN A 123 -7.12 0.83 -7.42
C ASN A 123 -7.32 1.81 -8.57
N GLY A 124 -7.71 1.33 -9.75
CA GLY A 124 -7.87 2.15 -10.96
C GLY A 124 -6.60 2.38 -11.78
N VAL A 125 -5.40 2.16 -11.20
CA VAL A 125 -4.13 2.39 -11.91
C VAL A 125 -3.98 1.42 -13.09
N LYS A 126 -4.31 0.15 -12.89
CA LYS A 126 -4.24 -0.87 -13.94
C LYS A 126 -5.23 -0.55 -15.06
N GLU A 127 -6.45 -0.19 -14.71
CA GLU A 127 -7.53 0.08 -15.67
C GLU A 127 -7.26 1.34 -16.49
N ILE A 128 -6.76 2.41 -15.85
CA ILE A 128 -6.29 3.62 -16.53
C ILE A 128 -5.12 3.27 -17.47
N SER A 129 -4.16 2.48 -17.01
CA SER A 129 -3.02 2.02 -17.82
C SER A 129 -3.47 1.20 -19.04
N ASP A 130 -4.42 0.28 -18.84
CA ASP A 130 -5.01 -0.53 -19.91
C ASP A 130 -5.71 0.35 -20.95
N TRP A 131 -6.44 1.38 -20.50
CA TRP A 131 -7.09 2.33 -21.37
C TRP A 131 -6.07 3.16 -22.18
N LEU A 132 -5.02 3.68 -21.54
CA LEU A 132 -3.97 4.46 -22.21
C LEU A 132 -3.25 3.65 -23.29
N VAL A 133 -2.91 2.39 -23.00
CA VAL A 133 -2.31 1.47 -23.98
C VAL A 133 -3.25 1.25 -25.16
N LYS A 134 -4.55 1.05 -24.91
CA LYS A 134 -5.54 0.89 -25.97
C LYS A 134 -5.68 2.17 -26.81
N ARG A 135 -5.72 3.34 -26.17
CA ARG A 135 -5.82 4.65 -26.83
C ARG A 135 -4.61 4.92 -27.72
N ALA A 136 -3.39 4.69 -27.22
CA ALA A 136 -2.16 4.85 -27.99
C ALA A 136 -2.13 3.98 -29.26
N ARG A 137 -2.69 2.77 -29.20
CA ARG A 137 -2.83 1.89 -30.38
C ARG A 137 -3.85 2.43 -31.38
N VAL A 138 -4.97 2.97 -30.91
CA VAL A 138 -6.06 3.48 -31.76
C VAL A 138 -5.66 4.77 -32.47
N VAL A 139 -5.05 5.73 -31.76
CA VAL A 139 -4.66 7.01 -32.35
C VAL A 139 -3.39 6.88 -33.17
N GLY A 140 -2.50 5.97 -32.78
CA GLY A 140 -1.25 5.72 -33.49
C GLY A 140 -0.18 6.80 -33.29
N THR A 141 -0.44 7.85 -32.50
CA THR A 141 0.52 8.89 -32.11
C THR A 141 0.97 8.72 -30.66
N ASP A 142 1.96 9.53 -30.26
CA ASP A 142 2.40 9.59 -28.87
C ASP A 142 1.34 10.27 -27.98
N LEU A 143 1.13 9.72 -26.79
CA LEU A 143 0.30 10.31 -25.74
C LEU A 143 1.22 10.93 -24.70
N ASP A 144 0.96 12.19 -24.36
CA ASP A 144 1.60 12.86 -23.23
C ASP A 144 0.72 12.67 -21.99
N VAL A 145 1.21 11.90 -21.02
CA VAL A 145 0.44 11.51 -19.83
C VAL A 145 1.11 12.08 -18.60
N TYR A 146 0.43 13.02 -17.96
CA TYR A 146 0.88 13.64 -16.72
C TYR A 146 0.22 12.98 -15.52
N THR A 147 0.93 12.85 -14.41
CA THR A 147 0.40 12.25 -13.18
C THR A 147 0.76 13.08 -11.96
N GLU A 148 -0.10 13.10 -10.96
CA GLU A 148 0.23 13.66 -9.65
C GLU A 148 1.30 12.82 -8.92
N GLY A 149 2.33 13.49 -8.40
CA GLY A 149 3.44 12.88 -7.67
C GLY A 149 4.75 12.81 -8.47
N THR A 150 5.84 12.48 -7.78
CA THR A 150 7.21 12.37 -8.32
C THR A 150 7.71 10.91 -8.37
N PHE A 151 9.02 10.74 -8.62
CA PHE A 151 9.72 9.47 -8.67
C PHE A 151 9.35 8.53 -7.51
N GLY A 152 9.04 7.27 -7.84
CA GLY A 152 8.61 6.24 -6.87
C GLY A 152 7.12 6.27 -6.49
N LEU A 153 6.31 7.16 -7.11
CA LEU A 153 4.86 7.26 -6.88
C LEU A 153 4.07 6.80 -8.12
N LEU A 154 2.90 7.41 -8.35
CA LEU A 154 1.95 7.06 -9.43
C LEU A 154 2.55 6.94 -10.84
N PRO A 155 3.47 7.81 -11.32
CA PRO A 155 3.97 7.68 -12.69
C PRO A 155 4.67 6.33 -12.92
N HIS A 156 5.41 5.82 -11.94
CA HIS A 156 6.06 4.50 -12.02
C HIS A 156 5.02 3.37 -11.91
N GLY A 157 3.96 3.58 -11.12
CA GLY A 157 2.84 2.66 -11.06
C GLY A 157 2.16 2.47 -12.41
N VAL A 158 1.96 3.55 -13.17
CA VAL A 158 1.44 3.49 -14.55
C VAL A 158 2.47 2.88 -15.50
N GLU A 159 3.75 3.25 -15.37
CA GLU A 159 4.83 2.71 -16.20
C GLU A 159 4.96 1.18 -16.09
N LEU A 160 4.79 0.63 -14.88
CA LEU A 160 4.82 -0.81 -14.63
C LEU A 160 3.80 -1.58 -15.50
N TYR A 161 2.61 -1.01 -15.72
CA TYR A 161 1.56 -1.64 -16.52
C TYR A 161 1.63 -1.32 -18.02
N THR A 162 2.51 -0.41 -18.44
CA THR A 162 2.51 0.17 -19.79
C THR A 162 3.81 0.01 -20.56
N SER A 163 4.97 0.00 -19.89
CA SER A 163 6.32 0.03 -20.49
C SER A 163 6.56 -1.05 -21.55
N GLU A 164 6.18 -2.30 -21.27
CA GLU A 164 6.32 -3.41 -22.23
C GLU A 164 5.21 -3.45 -23.30
N ARG A 165 4.12 -2.70 -23.11
CA ARG A 165 2.89 -2.78 -23.92
C ARG A 165 2.70 -1.63 -24.89
N SER A 166 3.37 -0.50 -24.66
CA SER A 166 3.37 0.68 -25.53
C SER A 166 4.59 1.58 -25.28
N LYS A 167 5.39 1.82 -26.33
CA LYS A 167 6.47 2.82 -26.31
C LYS A 167 5.99 4.25 -26.66
N LYS A 168 4.70 4.41 -26.95
CA LYS A 168 4.08 5.69 -27.36
C LYS A 168 3.49 6.47 -26.19
N LEU A 169 3.80 6.09 -24.96
CA LEU A 169 3.31 6.75 -23.75
C LEU A 169 4.47 7.50 -23.10
N ARG A 170 4.35 8.83 -23.02
CA ARG A 170 5.33 9.70 -22.35
C ARG A 170 4.77 10.07 -20.97
N LEU A 171 5.27 9.41 -19.93
CA LEU A 171 4.80 9.60 -18.56
C LEU A 171 5.62 10.68 -17.86
N THR A 172 4.95 11.70 -17.31
CA THR A 172 5.60 12.78 -16.56
C THR A 172 4.91 13.00 -15.22
N GLY A 173 5.68 12.89 -14.12
CA GLY A 173 5.20 13.22 -12.78
C GLY A 173 5.27 14.72 -12.48
N ILE A 174 4.22 15.27 -11.88
CA ILE A 174 4.18 16.67 -11.41
C ILE A 174 3.92 16.71 -9.91
N TYR A 175 4.80 17.38 -9.18
CA TYR A 175 4.62 17.72 -7.76
C TYR A 175 5.41 18.99 -7.39
N PRO A 176 4.85 19.91 -6.58
CA PRO A 176 3.46 19.94 -6.11
C PRO A 176 2.49 20.33 -7.24
N VAL A 177 1.23 19.92 -7.12
CA VAL A 177 0.14 20.39 -7.99
C VAL A 177 -0.49 21.62 -7.35
N ILE A 178 -0.22 22.80 -7.91
CA ILE A 178 -0.74 24.09 -7.42
C ILE A 178 -2.06 24.44 -8.12
N ASP A 179 -2.12 24.22 -9.43
CA ASP A 179 -3.28 24.47 -10.28
C ASP A 179 -3.72 23.20 -11.00
N ILE A 180 -5.02 23.11 -11.32
CA ILE A 180 -5.62 21.98 -12.02
C ILE A 180 -6.39 22.46 -13.26
N PRO A 181 -5.98 22.08 -14.49
CA PRO A 181 -4.73 21.38 -14.82
C PRO A 181 -3.49 22.27 -14.59
N PRO A 182 -2.31 21.69 -14.28
CA PRO A 182 -1.06 22.45 -14.16
C PRO A 182 -0.69 23.14 -15.48
N LEU A 183 0.03 24.26 -15.40
CA LEU A 183 0.44 25.03 -16.59
C LEU A 183 1.18 24.18 -17.63
N ALA A 184 2.09 23.30 -17.20
CA ALA A 184 2.82 22.40 -18.09
C ALA A 184 1.89 21.46 -18.89
N VAL A 185 0.79 21.02 -18.28
CA VAL A 185 -0.21 20.17 -18.95
C VAL A 185 -1.01 20.99 -19.97
N LYS A 186 -1.41 22.21 -19.62
CA LYS A 186 -2.15 23.12 -20.53
C LYS A 186 -1.31 23.48 -21.76
N GLN A 187 -0.06 23.88 -21.54
CA GLN A 187 0.87 24.17 -22.63
C GLN A 187 1.07 22.96 -23.52
N LYS A 188 1.17 21.76 -22.95
CA LYS A 188 1.31 20.54 -23.74
C LYS A 188 0.05 20.20 -24.54
N SER A 189 -1.14 20.46 -24.02
CA SER A 189 -2.38 20.22 -24.75
C SER A 189 -2.55 21.10 -25.99
N GLU A 190 -1.94 22.29 -26.02
CA GLU A 190 -1.88 23.14 -27.23
C GLU A 190 -1.02 22.50 -28.34
N GLU A 191 0.04 21.80 -27.97
CA GLU A 191 0.93 21.09 -28.90
C GLU A 191 0.42 19.71 -29.31
N ASN A 192 -0.16 18.96 -28.36
CA ASN A 192 -0.62 17.59 -28.53
C ASN A 192 -2.03 17.39 -27.98
N LYS A 193 -2.99 17.12 -28.87
CA LYS A 193 -4.39 16.85 -28.52
C LYS A 193 -4.61 15.55 -27.73
N GLU A 194 -3.59 14.68 -27.67
CA GLU A 194 -3.57 13.46 -26.87
C GLU A 194 -2.80 13.66 -25.55
N THR A 195 -3.10 14.78 -24.88
CA THR A 195 -2.58 15.10 -23.55
C THR A 195 -3.57 14.69 -22.47
N TYR A 196 -3.07 13.94 -21.49
CA TYR A 196 -3.87 13.37 -20.39
C TYR A 196 -3.28 13.74 -19.04
N PHE A 197 -4.14 13.82 -18.03
CA PHE A 197 -3.74 14.11 -16.65
C PHE A 197 -4.43 13.17 -15.66
N ILE A 198 -3.64 12.52 -14.82
CA ILE A 198 -4.10 11.60 -13.78
C ILE A 198 -3.99 12.28 -12.42
N LEU A 199 -5.14 12.48 -11.77
CA LEU A 199 -5.25 12.94 -10.39
C LEU A 199 -5.52 11.77 -9.46
N ASN A 200 -4.82 11.71 -8.33
CA ASN A 200 -4.91 10.58 -7.41
C ASN A 200 -5.09 11.02 -5.95
N ASN A 201 -4.30 11.98 -5.49
CA ASN A 201 -4.37 12.49 -4.12
C ASN A 201 -5.27 13.72 -4.06
N THR A 202 -5.13 14.64 -5.01
CA THR A 202 -5.94 15.85 -5.03
C THR A 202 -7.37 15.55 -5.50
N GLN A 203 -8.33 15.81 -4.61
CA GLN A 203 -9.75 15.63 -4.87
C GLN A 203 -10.36 16.96 -5.32
N ILE A 204 -11.08 16.94 -6.44
CA ILE A 204 -11.78 18.10 -6.99
C ILE A 204 -13.28 17.83 -7.09
N VAL A 205 -14.09 18.85 -6.85
CA VAL A 205 -15.57 18.75 -6.89
C VAL A 205 -16.10 19.02 -8.30
N SER A 206 -15.45 19.93 -9.04
CA SER A 206 -15.82 20.29 -10.41
C SER A 206 -14.83 19.75 -11.43
N LEU A 207 -15.30 19.53 -12.64
CA LEU A 207 -14.47 19.19 -13.79
C LEU A 207 -13.40 20.28 -14.00
N PRO A 208 -12.12 19.92 -14.22
CA PRO A 208 -11.10 20.90 -14.55
C PRO A 208 -11.48 21.71 -15.80
N PRO A 209 -11.11 22.99 -15.89
CA PRO A 209 -11.28 23.78 -17.11
C PRO A 209 -10.63 23.10 -18.32
N ASN A 210 -11.26 23.22 -19.50
CA ASN A 210 -10.81 22.62 -20.76
C ASN A 210 -10.46 21.14 -20.63
N SER A 211 -11.29 20.37 -19.94
CA SER A 211 -11.04 18.93 -19.77
C SER A 211 -12.28 18.07 -19.95
N GLU A 212 -12.06 16.80 -20.22
CA GLU A 212 -13.07 15.74 -20.23
C GLU A 212 -12.62 14.63 -19.27
N GLU A 213 -13.51 14.19 -18.38
CA GLU A 213 -13.25 13.03 -17.54
C GLU A 213 -13.46 11.74 -18.34
N ILE A 214 -12.40 10.94 -18.45
CA ILE A 214 -12.41 9.72 -19.25
C ILE A 214 -12.71 8.50 -18.38
N LEU A 215 -12.07 8.41 -17.21
CA LEU A 215 -12.24 7.33 -16.26
C LEU A 215 -12.14 7.86 -14.83
N SER A 216 -12.87 7.20 -13.93
CA SER A 216 -12.88 7.51 -12.50
C SER A 216 -13.06 6.23 -11.70
N TYR A 217 -12.15 5.97 -10.77
CA TYR A 217 -12.19 4.79 -9.91
C TYR A 217 -12.18 5.21 -8.46
N LYS A 218 -13.17 4.70 -7.73
CA LYS A 218 -13.38 4.99 -6.31
C LYS A 218 -12.37 4.25 -5.45
N LYS A 219 -11.84 4.90 -4.43
CA LYS A 219 -10.99 4.33 -3.38
C LYS A 219 -11.82 3.96 -2.14
N ALA A 220 -11.16 3.40 -1.13
CA ALA A 220 -11.83 2.94 0.09
C ALA A 220 -12.49 4.06 0.92
N ASP A 221 -11.96 5.28 0.87
CA ASP A 221 -12.41 6.45 1.63
C ASP A 221 -13.33 7.39 0.83
N ASP A 222 -13.98 6.88 -0.21
CA ASP A 222 -14.80 7.64 -1.16
C ASP A 222 -14.04 8.70 -1.98
N SER A 223 -12.71 8.77 -1.87
CA SER A 223 -11.88 9.54 -2.82
C SER A 223 -11.74 8.79 -4.15
N TYR A 224 -11.21 9.45 -5.18
CA TYR A 224 -11.08 8.88 -6.52
C TYR A 224 -9.69 9.07 -7.10
N ILE A 225 -9.27 8.09 -7.91
CA ILE A 225 -8.29 8.33 -8.98
C ILE A 225 -9.05 8.62 -10.27
N ARG A 226 -8.64 9.66 -10.99
CA ARG A 226 -9.35 10.15 -12.17
C ARG A 226 -8.39 10.43 -13.30
N LEU A 227 -8.79 10.06 -14.51
CA LEU A 227 -8.09 10.33 -15.75
C LEU A 227 -8.87 11.40 -16.51
N TYR A 228 -8.20 12.51 -16.80
CA TYR A 228 -8.72 13.60 -17.61
C TYR A 228 -7.99 13.67 -18.94
N ARG A 229 -8.72 13.99 -20.00
CA ARG A 229 -8.15 14.52 -21.24
C ARG A 229 -8.17 16.04 -21.17
N ILE A 230 -7.06 16.69 -21.51
CA ILE A 230 -6.96 18.15 -21.50
C ILE A 230 -6.99 18.68 -22.93
N PHE A 231 -7.80 19.70 -23.16
CA PHE A 231 -7.93 20.42 -24.42
C PHE A 231 -7.20 21.77 -24.35
N PRO A 232 -6.77 22.32 -25.50
CA PRO A 232 -6.33 23.71 -25.61
C PRO A 232 -7.36 24.68 -25.00
#